data_AF-A0A9D4FC70-F1
#
_entry.id   AF-A0A9D4FC70-F1
#
_cell.length_a   1.000
_cell.length_b   1.000
_cell.length_c   1.000
_cell.angle_alpha   90.00
_cell.angle_beta   90.00
_cell.angle_gamma   90.00
#
_symmetry.space_group_name_H-M   'P 1'
#
loop_
_entity.id
_entity.type
_entity.pdbx_description
1 polymer ?
#
loop_
_entity_poly.entity_id
_entity_poly.type
_entity_poly.pdbx_seq_one_letter_code
_entity_poly.pdbx_strand_id
1 'polypeptide(L)'
;MRFFQKIRKNFFTAVQGIVDKVTPRKKHLMKQKQLLNTPMSMKKLFYLESSSKILTETMKSNRQIKKNIVKRMLFLKKHWLNRTLSTFLGVSNSYVSKTSGIHSEQPKQCERKAATIAEDRTAIKEFFLRVDISTNLPSVKTIKKDQKERRILDRPLAAVYQEFQQQNPTVKASYSTFVRNKPQTVESTRKQRWYACLCDTCTNTDLKIKALQQVASRIESGVVVRNRYEAVTITLCKNKDGAAFHKPQCIQRQCGKCGIDSTVRYFQPLVEEASNETVVYSKWERVKKIYKGK
;
A
#
# COMPACT_ATOMS: atom_id res chain seq x y z
N MET A 1 -26.06 37.03 -35.90
CA MET A 1 -24.85 36.42 -36.53
C MET A 1 -23.58 36.41 -35.66
N ARG A 2 -23.30 37.42 -34.80
CA ARG A 2 -22.03 37.49 -34.02
C ARG A 2 -21.82 36.35 -33.01
N PHE A 3 -22.88 35.76 -32.46
CA PHE A 3 -22.80 34.62 -31.53
C PHE A 3 -22.28 33.33 -32.22
N PHE A 4 -22.66 33.12 -33.48
CA PHE A 4 -22.28 31.93 -34.27
C PHE A 4 -20.81 31.94 -34.71
N GLN A 5 -20.25 33.12 -35.02
CA GLN A 5 -18.81 33.26 -35.26
C GLN A 5 -17.99 32.93 -34.00
N LYS A 6 -18.52 33.24 -32.81
CA LYS A 6 -17.85 32.96 -31.53
C LYS A 6 -17.83 31.47 -31.21
N ILE A 7 -18.93 30.74 -31.43
CA ILE A 7 -18.99 29.28 -31.25
C ILE A 7 -18.10 28.56 -32.27
N ARG A 8 -18.12 28.96 -33.54
CA ARG A 8 -17.29 28.38 -34.60
C ARG A 8 -15.80 28.58 -34.31
N LYS A 9 -15.39 29.77 -33.86
CA LYS A 9 -14.02 30.04 -33.42
C LYS A 9 -13.66 29.14 -32.23
N ASN A 10 -14.46 29.12 -31.17
CA ASN A 10 -14.16 28.34 -29.96
C ASN A 10 -14.09 26.83 -30.21
N PHE A 11 -14.94 26.28 -31.07
CA PHE A 11 -14.90 24.86 -31.43
C PHE A 11 -13.65 24.54 -32.26
N PHE A 12 -13.32 25.37 -33.26
CA PHE A 12 -12.06 25.22 -33.99
C PHE A 12 -10.86 25.33 -33.07
N THR A 13 -10.82 26.29 -32.15
CA THR A 13 -9.72 26.43 -31.18
C THR A 13 -9.62 25.22 -30.25
N ALA A 14 -10.75 24.62 -29.84
CA ALA A 14 -10.77 23.42 -29.02
C ALA A 14 -10.29 22.18 -29.80
N VAL A 15 -10.71 22.01 -31.06
CA VAL A 15 -10.25 20.92 -31.93
C VAL A 15 -8.77 21.10 -32.26
N GLN A 16 -8.33 22.31 -32.59
CA GLN A 16 -6.93 22.66 -32.82
C GLN A 16 -6.09 22.34 -31.57
N GLY A 17 -6.53 22.77 -30.38
CA GLY A 17 -5.84 22.50 -29.13
C GLY A 17 -5.77 21.02 -28.75
N ILE A 18 -6.77 20.21 -29.15
CA ILE A 18 -6.69 18.75 -29.02
C ILE A 18 -5.65 18.21 -30.00
N VAL A 19 -5.70 18.61 -31.28
CA VAL A 19 -4.75 18.18 -32.31
C VAL A 19 -3.32 18.57 -31.94
N ASP A 20 -3.10 19.76 -31.39
CA ASP A 20 -1.78 20.28 -31.04
C ASP A 20 -1.13 19.51 -29.89
N LYS A 21 -1.95 19.06 -28.93
CA LYS A 21 -1.54 18.24 -27.78
C LYS A 21 -1.41 16.75 -28.08
N VAL A 22 -1.80 16.30 -29.29
CA VAL A 22 -1.61 14.92 -29.72
C VAL A 22 -0.13 14.67 -30.03
N THR A 23 0.38 13.52 -29.60
CA THR A 23 1.77 13.12 -29.82
C THR A 23 2.12 13.06 -31.33
N PRO A 24 3.37 13.34 -31.73
CA PRO A 24 3.78 13.41 -33.13
C PRO A 24 3.40 12.18 -33.96
N ARG A 25 3.53 10.98 -33.37
CA ARG A 25 3.14 9.70 -33.99
C ARG A 25 1.66 9.62 -34.35
N LYS A 26 0.78 10.16 -33.50
CA LYS A 26 -0.67 10.20 -33.76
C LYS A 26 -1.04 11.30 -34.75
N LYS A 27 -0.33 12.44 -34.76
CA LYS A 27 -0.49 13.47 -35.81
C LYS A 27 -0.17 12.89 -37.19
N HIS A 28 0.89 12.09 -37.30
CA HIS A 28 1.25 11.41 -38.54
C HIS A 28 0.17 10.42 -39.00
N LEU A 29 -0.38 9.61 -38.09
CA LEU A 29 -1.49 8.70 -38.38
C LEU A 29 -2.77 9.42 -38.82
N MET A 30 -3.07 10.59 -38.24
CA MET A 30 -4.23 11.40 -38.66
C MET A 30 -4.06 12.00 -40.05
N LYS A 31 -2.84 12.45 -40.40
CA LYS A 31 -2.50 12.91 -41.76
C LYS A 31 -2.58 11.77 -42.78
N GLN A 32 -2.04 10.60 -42.43
CA GLN A 32 -2.05 9.40 -43.28
C GLN A 32 -3.47 8.89 -43.56
N LYS A 33 -4.41 9.06 -42.62
CA LYS A 33 -5.83 8.69 -42.79
C LYS A 33 -6.70 9.80 -43.40
N GLN A 34 -6.12 10.90 -43.89
CA GLN A 34 -6.83 12.03 -44.53
C GLN A 34 -7.96 12.66 -43.69
N LEU A 35 -7.90 12.55 -42.37
CA LEU A 35 -9.00 12.98 -41.48
C LEU A 35 -9.08 14.50 -41.31
N LEU A 36 -8.07 15.25 -41.77
CA LEU A 36 -7.94 16.67 -41.46
C LEU A 36 -8.36 17.63 -42.58
N ASN A 37 -8.41 17.23 -43.87
CA ASN A 37 -8.54 18.20 -44.98
C ASN A 37 -9.39 17.77 -46.20
N THR A 38 -10.29 16.79 -46.12
CA THR A 38 -11.13 16.42 -47.28
C THR A 38 -12.49 17.15 -47.26
N PRO A 39 -13.03 17.61 -48.41
CA PRO A 39 -14.37 18.24 -48.46
C PRO A 39 -15.49 17.31 -47.98
N MET A 40 -15.28 15.98 -48.05
CA MET A 40 -16.14 14.97 -47.44
C MET A 40 -16.13 15.01 -45.90
N SER A 41 -14.99 15.28 -45.25
CA SER A 41 -14.93 15.40 -43.80
C SER A 41 -15.65 16.68 -43.32
N MET A 42 -15.58 17.76 -44.11
CA MET A 42 -16.34 18.99 -43.88
C MET A 42 -17.85 18.79 -44.01
N LYS A 43 -18.34 18.14 -45.09
CA LYS A 43 -19.77 17.80 -45.22
C LYS A 43 -20.25 16.90 -44.08
N LYS A 44 -19.44 15.94 -43.65
CA LYS A 44 -19.74 15.07 -42.51
C LYS A 44 -19.76 15.85 -41.19
N LEU A 45 -18.89 16.84 -41.02
CA LEU A 45 -18.89 17.77 -39.89
C LEU A 45 -20.15 18.65 -39.86
N PHE A 46 -20.54 19.21 -41.00
CA PHE A 46 -21.79 19.96 -41.14
C PHE A 46 -23.01 19.09 -40.82
N TYR A 47 -23.07 17.87 -41.34
CA TYR A 47 -24.15 16.93 -41.04
C TYR A 47 -24.20 16.57 -39.54
N LEU A 48 -23.04 16.36 -38.90
CA LEU A 48 -22.95 16.12 -37.45
C LEU A 48 -23.35 17.35 -36.63
N GLU A 49 -23.06 18.56 -37.09
CA GLU A 49 -23.47 19.81 -36.44
C GLU A 49 -24.97 20.06 -36.58
N SER A 50 -25.55 19.81 -37.76
CA SER A 50 -27.00 19.87 -37.99
C SER A 50 -27.73 18.83 -37.17
N SER A 51 -27.21 17.60 -37.15
CA SER A 51 -27.78 16.49 -36.36
C SER A 51 -27.65 16.74 -34.86
N SER A 52 -26.56 17.36 -34.39
CA SER A 52 -26.40 17.70 -32.98
C SER A 52 -27.37 18.81 -32.56
N LYS A 53 -27.64 19.79 -33.42
CA LYS A 53 -28.66 20.84 -33.18
C LYS A 53 -30.05 20.23 -33.03
N ILE A 54 -30.47 19.41 -34.00
CA ILE A 54 -31.76 18.70 -33.96
C ILE A 54 -31.86 17.83 -32.71
N LEU A 55 -30.79 17.13 -32.34
CA LEU A 55 -30.74 16.32 -31.12
C LEU A 55 -30.90 17.21 -29.87
N THR A 56 -30.20 18.34 -29.78
CA THR A 56 -30.31 19.24 -28.62
C THR A 56 -31.68 19.91 -28.50
N GLU A 57 -32.34 20.23 -29.62
CA GLU A 57 -33.71 20.78 -29.65
C GLU A 57 -34.73 19.72 -29.26
N THR A 58 -34.61 18.52 -29.82
CA THR A 58 -35.44 17.36 -29.45
C THR A 58 -35.24 16.95 -27.98
N MET A 59 -34.04 17.13 -27.42
CA MET A 59 -33.77 16.91 -25.99
C MET A 59 -34.42 17.94 -25.07
N LYS A 60 -34.66 19.16 -25.55
CA LYS A 60 -35.38 20.20 -24.79
C LYS A 60 -36.87 19.92 -24.75
N SER A 61 -37.45 19.45 -25.87
CA SER A 61 -38.87 19.15 -25.98
C SER A 61 -39.26 17.78 -25.43
N ASN A 62 -38.36 16.78 -25.47
CA ASN A 62 -38.68 15.40 -25.08
C ASN A 62 -37.85 14.91 -23.88
N ARG A 63 -38.52 14.87 -22.71
CA ARG A 63 -37.94 14.40 -21.44
C ARG A 63 -37.43 12.95 -21.51
N GLN A 64 -38.09 12.08 -22.29
CA GLN A 64 -37.74 10.66 -22.37
C GLN A 64 -36.46 10.45 -23.17
N ILE A 65 -36.28 11.19 -24.26
CA ILE A 65 -35.04 11.19 -25.06
C ILE A 65 -33.87 11.70 -24.22
N LYS A 66 -34.07 12.79 -23.46
CA LYS A 66 -33.07 13.31 -22.53
C LYS A 66 -32.66 12.29 -21.46
N LYS A 67 -33.61 11.53 -20.91
CA LYS A 67 -33.31 10.43 -19.96
C LYS A 67 -32.48 9.31 -20.63
N ASN A 68 -32.84 8.89 -21.83
CA ASN A 68 -32.14 7.81 -22.54
C ASN A 68 -30.70 8.16 -22.91
N ILE A 69 -30.45 9.41 -23.31
CA ILE A 69 -29.10 9.91 -23.61
C ILE A 69 -28.24 9.96 -22.34
N VAL A 70 -28.80 10.44 -21.23
CA VAL A 70 -28.09 10.45 -19.94
C VAL A 70 -27.75 9.02 -19.49
N LYS A 71 -28.66 8.05 -19.65
CA LYS A 71 -28.36 6.64 -19.39
C LYS A 71 -27.16 6.14 -20.20
N ARG A 72 -27.09 6.48 -21.50
CA ARG A 72 -25.95 6.12 -22.36
C ARG A 72 -24.65 6.82 -21.95
N MET A 73 -24.73 8.08 -21.50
CA MET A 73 -23.56 8.79 -20.96
C MET A 73 -23.00 8.08 -19.71
N LEU A 74 -23.86 7.60 -18.82
CA LEU A 74 -23.43 6.90 -17.59
C LEU A 74 -22.65 5.60 -17.84
N PHE A 75 -22.81 4.97 -19.01
CA PHE A 75 -21.96 3.83 -19.41
C PHE A 75 -20.49 4.22 -19.66
N LEU A 76 -20.22 5.50 -19.92
CA LEU A 76 -18.86 6.00 -20.06
C LEU A 76 -18.26 6.13 -18.66
N LYS A 77 -17.52 5.09 -18.24
CA LYS A 77 -16.90 4.97 -16.91
C LYS A 77 -15.96 6.12 -16.52
N LYS A 78 -15.57 7.00 -17.46
CA LYS A 78 -14.63 8.10 -17.23
C LYS A 78 -15.35 9.42 -17.05
N HIS A 79 -15.22 10.02 -15.86
CA HIS A 79 -15.87 11.28 -15.49
C HIS A 79 -15.61 12.45 -16.46
N TRP A 80 -14.39 12.57 -17.00
CA TRP A 80 -14.06 13.64 -17.93
C TRP A 80 -14.82 13.55 -19.27
N LEU A 81 -15.09 12.33 -19.76
CA LEU A 81 -15.91 12.11 -20.96
C LEU A 81 -17.35 12.56 -20.72
N ASN A 82 -17.90 12.24 -19.54
CA ASN A 82 -19.23 12.69 -19.15
C ASN A 82 -19.31 14.20 -19.06
N ARG A 83 -18.30 14.86 -18.48
CA ARG A 83 -18.24 16.33 -18.43
C ARG A 83 -18.24 16.97 -19.82
N THR A 84 -17.45 16.42 -20.75
CA THR A 84 -17.38 16.92 -22.14
C THR A 84 -18.72 16.74 -22.86
N LEU A 85 -19.33 15.55 -22.75
CA LEU A 85 -20.62 15.26 -23.39
C LEU A 85 -21.77 16.04 -22.76
N SER A 86 -21.79 16.24 -21.44
CA SER A 86 -22.75 17.09 -20.74
C SER A 86 -22.72 18.52 -21.29
N THR A 87 -21.51 19.07 -21.47
CA THR A 87 -21.31 20.43 -22.00
C THR A 87 -21.77 20.52 -23.45
N PHE A 88 -21.46 19.51 -24.27
CA PHE A 88 -21.83 19.46 -25.68
C PHE A 88 -23.35 19.29 -25.90
N LEU A 89 -23.99 18.44 -25.10
CA LEU A 89 -25.41 18.11 -25.21
C LEU A 89 -26.32 19.06 -24.40
N GLY A 90 -25.75 20.05 -23.69
CA GLY A 90 -26.50 20.98 -22.86
C GLY A 90 -27.20 20.33 -21.67
N VAL A 91 -26.70 19.20 -21.19
CA VAL A 91 -27.25 18.52 -20.00
C VAL A 91 -26.46 18.95 -18.78
N SER A 92 -27.15 19.46 -17.76
CA SER A 92 -26.47 19.85 -16.52
C SER A 92 -25.91 18.61 -15.80
N ASN A 93 -24.70 18.73 -15.25
CA ASN A 93 -24.11 17.64 -14.46
C ASN A 93 -24.99 17.27 -13.26
N SER A 94 -25.69 18.24 -12.66
CA SER A 94 -26.69 17.98 -11.61
C SER A 94 -27.78 17.01 -12.09
N TYR A 95 -28.27 17.16 -13.32
CA TYR A 95 -29.26 16.26 -13.91
C TYR A 95 -28.68 14.87 -14.18
N VAL A 96 -27.43 14.78 -14.66
CA VAL A 96 -26.71 13.51 -14.84
C VAL A 96 -26.56 12.77 -13.51
N SER A 97 -26.10 13.47 -12.45
CA SER A 97 -25.93 12.92 -11.10
C SER A 97 -27.25 12.48 -10.46
N LYS A 98 -28.33 13.26 -10.64
CA LYS A 98 -29.68 12.88 -10.18
C LYS A 98 -30.19 11.63 -10.90
N THR A 99 -29.90 11.51 -12.20
CA THR A 99 -30.34 10.36 -13.00
C THR A 99 -29.50 9.11 -12.73
N SER A 100 -28.23 9.26 -12.35
CA SER A 100 -27.41 8.12 -11.89
C SER A 100 -27.92 7.49 -10.60
N GLY A 101 -28.55 8.26 -9.71
CA GLY A 101 -29.18 7.74 -8.50
C GLY A 101 -30.45 6.92 -8.77
N ILE A 102 -31.12 7.14 -9.90
CA ILE A 102 -32.35 6.42 -10.29
C ILE A 102 -32.04 5.04 -10.88
N HIS A 103 -30.77 4.76 -11.23
CA HIS A 103 -30.29 3.47 -11.76
C HIS A 103 -29.24 2.80 -10.87
N SER A 104 -29.21 3.09 -9.56
CA SER A 104 -28.55 2.17 -8.61
C SER A 104 -29.38 0.90 -8.36
N GLU A 105 -30.27 0.55 -9.28
CA GLU A 105 -30.63 -0.83 -9.63
C GLU A 105 -29.58 -1.45 -10.56
N GLN A 106 -28.29 -1.12 -10.41
CA GLN A 106 -27.34 -2.23 -10.50
C GLN A 106 -27.87 -3.24 -9.49
N PRO A 107 -28.08 -4.52 -9.85
CA PRO A 107 -28.43 -5.52 -8.85
C PRO A 107 -27.44 -5.30 -7.73
N LYS A 108 -27.93 -4.92 -6.53
CA LYS A 108 -27.10 -4.83 -5.32
C LYS A 108 -26.26 -6.07 -5.40
N GLN A 109 -24.97 -5.90 -5.72
CA GLN A 109 -24.10 -7.00 -6.08
C GLN A 109 -24.28 -7.97 -4.94
N CYS A 110 -25.01 -9.10 -5.17
CA CYS A 110 -25.62 -9.85 -4.07
C CYS A 110 -24.53 -9.99 -3.03
N GLU A 111 -24.70 -9.35 -1.87
CA GLU A 111 -23.69 -9.39 -0.84
C GLU A 111 -23.46 -10.87 -0.64
N ARG A 112 -22.33 -11.39 -1.17
CA ARG A 112 -22.03 -12.81 -1.11
C ARG A 112 -22.06 -13.07 0.38
N LYS A 113 -23.11 -13.77 0.85
CA LYS A 113 -23.28 -14.13 2.25
C LYS A 113 -21.91 -14.65 2.65
N ALA A 114 -21.21 -13.85 3.45
CA ALA A 114 -19.79 -14.07 3.59
C ALA A 114 -19.64 -15.45 4.22
N ALA A 115 -19.10 -16.39 3.44
CA ALA A 115 -19.09 -17.82 3.76
C ALA A 115 -18.32 -18.16 5.04
N THR A 116 -17.72 -17.15 5.67
CA THR A 116 -17.00 -17.24 6.94
C THR A 116 -18.01 -17.08 8.08
N ILE A 117 -18.08 -18.10 8.92
CA ILE A 117 -18.92 -18.17 10.12
C ILE A 117 -18.55 -16.98 11.04
N ALA A 118 -19.50 -16.45 11.80
CA ALA A 118 -19.23 -15.31 12.69
C ALA A 118 -18.11 -15.64 13.70
N GLU A 119 -18.08 -16.87 14.19
CA GLU A 119 -17.07 -17.45 15.09
C GLU A 119 -15.67 -17.44 14.49
N ASP A 120 -15.52 -17.82 13.22
CA ASP A 120 -14.23 -17.74 12.53
C ASP A 120 -13.71 -16.30 12.47
N ARG A 121 -14.61 -15.32 12.34
CA ARG A 121 -14.20 -13.90 12.30
C ARG A 121 -13.76 -13.40 13.66
N THR A 122 -14.38 -13.88 14.75
CA THR A 122 -13.93 -13.55 16.11
C THR A 122 -12.58 -14.19 16.39
N ALA A 123 -12.39 -15.46 16.02
CA ALA A 123 -11.11 -16.16 16.15
C ALA A 123 -9.98 -15.44 15.39
N ILE A 124 -10.22 -14.99 14.16
CA ILE A 124 -9.25 -14.20 13.39
C ILE A 124 -8.90 -12.89 14.10
N LYS A 125 -9.91 -12.18 14.64
CA LYS A 125 -9.68 -10.90 15.34
C LYS A 125 -8.88 -11.09 16.63
N GLU A 126 -9.23 -12.10 17.42
CA GLU A 126 -8.53 -12.45 18.66
C GLU A 126 -7.08 -12.85 18.37
N PHE A 127 -6.85 -13.64 17.32
CA PHE A 127 -5.50 -14.02 16.90
C PHE A 127 -4.62 -12.80 16.61
N PHE A 128 -5.16 -11.78 15.93
CA PHE A 128 -4.43 -10.54 15.67
C PHE A 128 -4.09 -9.73 16.92
N LEU A 129 -4.86 -9.86 18.01
CA LEU A 129 -4.67 -9.11 19.25
C LEU A 129 -3.68 -9.76 20.22
N ARG A 130 -3.19 -10.97 19.91
CA ARG A 130 -2.21 -11.64 20.76
C ARG A 130 -0.86 -10.89 20.77
N VAL A 131 -0.15 -11.00 21.88
CA VAL A 131 1.11 -10.28 22.17
C VAL A 131 2.28 -10.78 21.33
N ASP A 132 2.26 -12.04 20.93
CA ASP A 132 3.24 -12.69 20.05
C ASP A 132 3.10 -12.29 18.57
N ILE A 133 1.89 -11.89 18.16
CA ILE A 133 1.56 -11.52 16.76
C ILE A 133 1.65 -10.01 16.54
N SER A 134 1.19 -9.22 17.52
CA SER A 134 1.22 -7.77 17.43
C SER A 134 1.66 -7.10 18.72
N THR A 135 2.49 -6.07 18.57
CA THR A 135 3.00 -5.26 19.69
C THR A 135 2.11 -4.04 19.92
N ASN A 136 1.83 -3.74 21.20
CA ASN A 136 1.10 -2.54 21.62
C ASN A 136 1.92 -1.26 21.37
N LEU A 137 1.27 -0.22 20.86
CA LEU A 137 1.89 1.09 20.65
C LEU A 137 1.64 1.98 21.87
N PRO A 138 2.68 2.41 22.60
CA PRO A 138 2.54 3.11 23.89
C PRO A 138 2.09 4.58 23.77
N SER A 139 1.67 5.03 22.58
CA SER A 139 1.41 6.45 22.31
C SER A 139 -0.06 6.80 22.45
N VAL A 140 -0.38 7.64 23.45
CA VAL A 140 -1.70 8.28 23.63
C VAL A 140 -2.10 9.10 22.40
N LYS A 141 -1.12 9.69 21.70
CA LYS A 141 -1.34 10.45 20.45
C LYS A 141 -1.85 9.57 19.30
N THR A 142 -1.72 8.26 19.41
CA THR A 142 -2.17 7.29 18.38
C THR A 142 -3.58 6.77 18.67
N ILE A 143 -4.09 6.99 19.89
CA ILE A 143 -5.45 6.62 20.28
C ILE A 143 -6.42 7.54 19.55
N LYS A 144 -7.24 6.96 18.65
CA LYS A 144 -8.31 7.69 17.96
C LYS A 144 -9.49 7.91 18.94
N LYS A 145 -10.53 8.63 18.48
CA LYS A 145 -11.79 8.80 19.22
C LYS A 145 -12.37 7.51 19.81
N ASP A 146 -12.06 6.36 19.20
CA ASP A 146 -12.51 5.04 19.62
C ASP A 146 -11.89 4.54 20.95
N GLN A 147 -10.89 5.23 21.52
CA GLN A 147 -10.20 4.89 22.77
C GLN A 147 -9.54 3.49 22.83
N LYS A 148 -9.51 2.74 21.73
CA LYS A 148 -8.91 1.41 21.66
C LYS A 148 -7.39 1.47 21.44
N GLU A 149 -6.70 0.53 22.09
CA GLU A 149 -5.26 0.32 21.93
C GLU A 149 -4.90 0.04 20.47
N ARG A 150 -3.84 0.70 20.00
CA ARG A 150 -3.28 0.50 18.66
C ARG A 150 -2.15 -0.51 18.74
N ARG A 151 -2.12 -1.42 17.78
CA ARG A 151 -1.09 -2.45 17.69
C ARG A 151 -0.45 -2.44 16.32
N ILE A 152 0.79 -2.91 16.22
CA ILE A 152 1.46 -3.16 14.94
C ILE A 152 1.80 -4.63 14.85
N LEU A 153 1.58 -5.22 13.66
CA LEU A 153 2.03 -6.58 13.38
C LEU A 153 3.55 -6.65 13.34
N ASP A 154 4.12 -7.62 14.08
CA ASP A 154 5.56 -7.82 14.14
C ASP A 154 6.11 -8.53 12.90
N ARG A 155 5.25 -9.28 12.20
CA ARG A 155 5.57 -10.05 11.00
C ARG A 155 4.68 -9.63 9.82
N PRO A 156 5.10 -9.83 8.56
CA PRO A 156 4.26 -9.55 7.40
C PRO A 156 2.98 -10.38 7.43
N LEU A 157 1.88 -9.81 6.92
CA LEU A 157 0.56 -10.46 6.92
C LEU A 157 0.53 -11.88 6.34
N ALA A 158 1.38 -12.16 5.35
CA ALA A 158 1.50 -13.48 4.75
C ALA A 158 2.02 -14.52 5.75
N ALA A 159 3.05 -14.18 6.54
CA ALA A 159 3.60 -15.07 7.56
C ALA A 159 2.61 -15.28 8.71
N VAL A 160 1.96 -14.20 9.16
CA VAL A 160 0.92 -14.25 10.20
C VAL A 160 -0.25 -15.15 9.78
N TYR A 161 -0.62 -15.14 8.49
CA TYR A 161 -1.65 -16.03 7.97
C TYR A 161 -1.22 -17.50 7.97
N GLN A 162 0.03 -17.80 7.61
CA GLN A 162 0.55 -19.17 7.67
C GLN A 162 0.54 -19.71 9.11
N GLU A 163 0.97 -18.89 10.07
CA GLU A 163 0.90 -19.23 11.50
C GLU A 163 -0.53 -19.45 11.98
N PHE A 164 -1.46 -18.60 11.54
CA PHE A 164 -2.88 -18.77 11.85
C PHE A 164 -3.42 -20.11 11.35
N GLN A 165 -3.10 -20.50 10.11
CA GLN A 165 -3.52 -21.78 9.54
C GLN A 165 -2.90 -22.99 10.25
N GLN A 166 -1.65 -22.87 10.68
CA GLN A 166 -0.98 -23.92 11.46
C GLN A 166 -1.63 -24.12 12.84
N GLN A 167 -2.01 -23.02 13.50
CA GLN A 167 -2.60 -23.09 14.84
C GLN A 167 -4.11 -23.39 14.83
N ASN A 168 -4.82 -23.02 13.77
CA ASN A 168 -6.26 -23.18 13.65
C ASN A 168 -6.61 -23.89 12.34
N PRO A 169 -6.22 -25.17 12.16
CA PRO A 169 -6.45 -25.91 10.92
C PRO A 169 -7.94 -26.10 10.61
N THR A 170 -8.81 -26.02 11.62
CA THR A 170 -10.28 -26.13 11.48
C THR A 170 -10.89 -24.92 10.76
N VAL A 171 -10.30 -23.73 10.89
CA VAL A 171 -10.87 -22.48 10.36
C VAL A 171 -10.53 -22.33 8.87
N LYS A 172 -11.52 -22.52 8.01
CA LYS A 172 -11.37 -22.41 6.55
C LYS A 172 -11.45 -20.95 6.07
N ALA A 173 -10.43 -20.17 6.38
CA ALA A 173 -10.30 -18.78 5.92
C ALA A 173 -9.26 -18.65 4.80
N SER A 174 -9.64 -18.05 3.67
CA SER A 174 -8.68 -17.65 2.63
C SER A 174 -7.86 -16.43 3.04
N TYR A 175 -6.66 -16.26 2.49
CA TYR A 175 -5.78 -15.10 2.79
C TYR A 175 -6.52 -13.76 2.65
N SER A 176 -7.25 -13.55 1.55
CA SER A 176 -8.02 -12.32 1.33
C SER A 176 -9.09 -12.10 2.40
N THR A 177 -9.73 -13.17 2.87
CA THR A 177 -10.73 -13.11 3.94
C THR A 177 -10.09 -12.80 5.28
N PHE A 178 -8.94 -13.42 5.58
CA PHE A 178 -8.14 -13.15 6.76
C PHE A 178 -7.71 -11.68 6.84
N VAL A 179 -7.13 -11.16 5.75
CA VAL A 179 -6.70 -9.75 5.65
C VAL A 179 -7.88 -8.79 5.78
N ARG A 180 -9.04 -9.11 5.19
CA ARG A 180 -10.25 -8.28 5.30
C ARG A 180 -10.81 -8.23 6.72
N ASN A 181 -10.68 -9.31 7.49
CA ASN A 181 -11.13 -9.38 8.89
C ASN A 181 -10.10 -8.82 9.89
N LYS A 182 -8.94 -8.35 9.44
CA LYS A 182 -7.94 -7.70 10.29
C LYS A 182 -8.56 -6.49 11.00
N PRO A 183 -8.48 -6.41 12.34
CA PRO A 183 -8.97 -5.25 13.08
C PRO A 183 -8.36 -3.94 12.56
N GLN A 184 -9.15 -2.87 12.57
CA GLN A 184 -8.67 -1.54 12.17
C GLN A 184 -7.70 -0.95 13.20
N THR A 185 -7.71 -1.45 14.44
CA THR A 185 -6.78 -1.10 15.52
C THR A 185 -5.37 -1.67 15.29
N VAL A 186 -5.25 -2.73 14.49
CA VAL A 186 -3.99 -3.40 14.18
C VAL A 186 -3.45 -2.89 12.86
N GLU A 187 -2.27 -2.28 12.89
CA GLU A 187 -1.59 -1.74 11.73
C GLU A 187 -0.63 -2.77 11.10
N SER A 188 -0.33 -2.60 9.81
CA SER A 188 0.59 -3.50 9.10
C SER A 188 2.06 -3.18 9.40
N THR A 189 2.91 -4.20 9.25
CA THR A 189 4.37 -4.18 9.49
C THR A 189 5.09 -3.03 8.78
N ARG A 190 4.57 -2.54 7.64
CA ARG A 190 5.18 -1.40 6.92
C ARG A 190 5.24 -0.12 7.76
N LYS A 191 4.36 0.01 8.76
CA LYS A 191 4.33 1.14 9.69
C LYS A 191 5.20 0.93 10.93
N GLN A 192 5.83 -0.23 11.08
CA GLN A 192 6.71 -0.59 12.19
C GLN A 192 8.03 0.18 12.23
N ARG A 193 8.40 0.89 11.14
CA ARG A 193 9.65 1.69 11.04
C ARG A 193 9.91 2.64 12.21
N TRP A 194 8.89 2.94 13.02
CA TRP A 194 8.95 3.89 14.12
C TRP A 194 8.93 3.26 15.53
N TYR A 195 8.87 1.92 15.64
CA TYR A 195 8.71 1.22 16.93
C TYR A 195 9.81 0.19 17.22
N ALA A 196 10.95 0.30 16.56
CA ALA A 196 12.15 -0.42 16.99
C ALA A 196 12.76 0.29 18.22
N CYS A 197 13.28 -0.47 19.17
CA CYS A 197 14.15 0.10 20.20
C CYS A 197 15.37 0.76 19.53
N LEU A 198 15.47 2.09 19.65
CA LEU A 198 16.57 2.92 19.16
C LEU A 198 17.43 3.44 20.33
N CYS A 199 17.48 2.71 21.43
CA CYS A 199 18.39 3.06 22.50
C CYS A 199 19.84 2.82 22.06
N ASP A 200 20.76 3.59 22.62
CA ASP A 200 22.19 3.54 22.30
C ASP A 200 22.74 2.11 22.40
N THR A 201 22.28 1.31 23.38
CA THR A 201 22.73 -0.08 23.54
C THR A 201 22.27 -0.97 22.39
N CYS A 202 20.98 -0.98 22.06
CA CYS A 202 20.43 -1.78 20.97
C CYS A 202 21.04 -1.40 19.61
N THR A 203 21.11 -0.09 19.32
CA THR A 203 21.67 0.40 18.05
C THR A 203 23.16 0.09 17.93
N ASN A 204 23.94 0.27 18.99
CA ASN A 204 25.37 -0.06 18.96
C ASN A 204 25.64 -1.56 18.85
N THR A 205 24.80 -2.41 19.45
CA THR A 205 24.90 -3.87 19.24
C THR A 205 24.65 -4.23 17.79
N ASP A 206 23.62 -3.67 17.14
CA ASP A 206 23.35 -3.93 15.72
C ASP A 206 24.50 -3.42 14.82
N LEU A 207 25.13 -2.28 15.16
CA LEU A 207 26.30 -1.75 14.43
C LEU A 207 27.54 -2.65 14.58
N LYS A 208 27.80 -3.19 15.78
CA LYS A 208 28.89 -4.14 16.01
C LYS A 208 28.69 -5.45 15.24
N ILE A 209 27.48 -6.00 15.26
CA ILE A 209 27.14 -7.23 14.51
C ILE A 209 27.39 -7.02 13.01
N LYS A 210 26.96 -5.88 12.46
CA LYS A 210 27.21 -5.55 11.04
C LYS A 210 28.69 -5.50 10.71
N ALA A 211 29.51 -4.88 11.55
CA ALA A 211 30.95 -4.80 11.32
C ALA A 211 31.61 -6.18 11.39
N LEU A 212 31.25 -7.02 12.37
CA LEU A 212 31.73 -8.40 12.45
C LEU A 212 31.33 -9.21 11.22
N GLN A 213 30.10 -9.04 10.74
CA GLN A 213 29.62 -9.77 9.57
C GLN A 213 30.32 -9.34 8.27
N GLN A 214 30.75 -8.08 8.18
CA GLN A 214 31.58 -7.61 7.06
C GLN A 214 32.94 -8.30 7.04
N VAL A 215 33.57 -8.45 8.20
CA VAL A 215 34.86 -9.16 8.34
C VAL A 215 34.68 -10.65 8.05
N ALA A 216 33.67 -11.28 8.66
CA ALA A 216 33.35 -12.68 8.41
C ALA A 216 33.05 -13.00 6.93
N SER A 217 32.42 -12.06 6.22
CA SER A 217 32.14 -12.22 4.78
C SER A 217 33.39 -12.03 3.91
N ARG A 218 34.39 -11.28 4.37
CA ARG A 218 35.65 -11.06 3.66
C ARG A 218 36.57 -12.27 3.77
N ILE A 219 36.61 -12.88 4.95
CA ILE A 219 37.54 -13.95 5.31
C ILE A 219 36.91 -15.34 5.07
N GLU A 220 35.60 -15.40 4.84
CA GLU A 220 34.86 -16.65 4.59
C GLU A 220 34.82 -17.63 5.78
N SER A 221 35.04 -17.15 7.01
CA SER A 221 35.02 -17.92 8.28
C SER A 221 33.77 -18.76 8.60
N GLY A 222 32.71 -18.68 7.80
CA GLY A 222 31.43 -19.38 8.03
C GLY A 222 30.60 -18.87 9.22
N VAL A 223 31.12 -17.92 10.00
CA VAL A 223 30.43 -17.35 11.17
C VAL A 223 29.39 -16.31 10.71
N VAL A 224 28.10 -16.53 11.06
CA VAL A 224 27.01 -15.65 10.61
C VAL A 224 26.05 -15.32 11.75
N VAL A 225 25.94 -14.03 12.08
CA VAL A 225 24.94 -13.51 13.01
C VAL A 225 24.17 -12.39 12.32
N ARG A 226 22.89 -12.59 12.05
CA ARG A 226 22.07 -11.68 11.23
C ARG A 226 21.51 -10.51 12.02
N ASN A 227 21.22 -10.71 13.29
CA ASN A 227 20.61 -9.70 14.14
C ASN A 227 20.93 -9.92 15.63
N ARG A 228 20.67 -8.91 16.44
CA ARG A 228 20.88 -8.96 17.90
C ARG A 228 20.12 -10.09 18.61
N TYR A 229 18.97 -10.53 18.11
CA TYR A 229 18.19 -11.59 18.75
C TYR A 229 18.89 -12.94 18.59
N GLU A 230 19.47 -13.21 17.43
CA GLU A 230 20.32 -14.38 17.19
C GLU A 230 21.59 -14.34 18.05
N ALA A 231 22.20 -13.17 18.20
CA ALA A 231 23.32 -12.98 19.13
C ALA A 231 22.94 -13.31 20.58
N VAL A 232 21.74 -12.94 21.02
CA VAL A 232 21.22 -13.36 22.33
C VAL A 232 21.04 -14.87 22.39
N THR A 233 20.46 -15.51 21.36
CA THR A 233 20.30 -16.97 21.34
C THR A 233 21.62 -17.72 21.49
N ILE A 234 22.72 -17.23 20.88
CA ILE A 234 24.07 -17.82 21.02
C ILE A 234 24.54 -17.82 22.48
N THR A 235 24.16 -16.79 23.24
CA THR A 235 24.53 -16.69 24.66
C THR A 235 23.67 -17.56 25.58
N LEU A 236 22.61 -18.20 25.07
CA LEU A 236 21.67 -19.01 25.85
C LEU A 236 21.92 -20.51 25.62
N CYS A 237 21.49 -21.35 26.57
CA CYS A 237 21.48 -22.80 26.37
C CYS A 237 20.54 -23.16 25.21
N LYS A 238 20.91 -24.17 24.42
CA LYS A 238 20.01 -24.78 23.43
C LYS A 238 18.71 -25.23 24.10
N ASN A 239 17.58 -25.07 23.38
CA ASN A 239 16.31 -25.61 23.83
C ASN A 239 16.40 -27.13 23.93
N LYS A 240 15.69 -27.70 24.90
CA LYS A 240 15.46 -29.15 24.90
C LYS A 240 14.64 -29.50 23.66
N ASP A 241 14.85 -30.70 23.12
CA ASP A 241 14.13 -31.16 21.93
C ASP A 241 12.62 -30.99 22.09
N GLY A 242 12.01 -30.26 21.16
CA GLY A 242 10.57 -29.95 21.15
C GLY A 242 10.11 -28.72 21.95
N ALA A 243 10.98 -28.06 22.73
CA ALA A 243 10.60 -26.85 23.47
C ALA A 243 10.63 -25.59 22.59
N ALA A 244 9.51 -24.86 22.53
CA ALA A 244 9.40 -23.60 21.79
C ALA A 244 10.22 -22.45 22.40
N PHE A 245 10.48 -22.48 23.71
CA PHE A 245 11.11 -21.38 24.44
C PHE A 245 12.28 -21.86 25.32
N HIS A 246 13.25 -20.98 25.53
CA HIS A 246 14.34 -21.20 26.48
C HIS A 246 13.83 -21.23 27.93
N LYS A 247 14.53 -21.95 28.81
CA LYS A 247 14.19 -21.97 30.24
C LYS A 247 14.30 -20.56 30.84
N PRO A 248 13.34 -20.12 31.69
CA PRO A 248 13.36 -18.81 32.34
C PRO A 248 14.68 -18.52 33.07
N GLN A 249 15.25 -19.54 33.73
CA GLN A 249 16.52 -19.45 34.46
C GLN A 249 17.71 -19.02 33.56
N CYS A 250 17.76 -19.46 32.30
CA CYS A 250 18.83 -19.04 31.40
C CYS A 250 18.58 -17.63 30.84
N ILE A 251 17.31 -17.27 30.58
CA ILE A 251 16.94 -15.89 30.19
C ILE A 251 17.32 -14.90 31.30
N GLN A 252 17.07 -15.26 32.56
CA GLN A 252 17.42 -14.49 33.75
C GLN A 252 18.91 -14.61 34.15
N ARG A 253 19.74 -15.30 33.35
CA ARG A 253 21.19 -15.49 33.62
C ARG A 253 21.53 -16.14 34.96
N GLN A 254 20.62 -16.94 35.51
CA GLN A 254 20.85 -17.73 36.72
C GLN A 254 21.50 -19.09 36.42
N CYS A 255 21.56 -19.46 35.14
CA CYS A 255 22.20 -20.69 34.70
C CYS A 255 23.71 -20.48 34.52
N GLY A 256 24.55 -21.19 35.29
CA GLY A 256 26.01 -21.13 35.16
C GLY A 256 26.60 -21.82 33.91
N LYS A 257 25.75 -22.43 33.06
CA LYS A 257 26.19 -23.16 31.84
C LYS A 257 26.02 -22.34 30.55
N CYS A 258 25.24 -21.26 30.58
CA CYS A 258 25.06 -20.34 29.44
C CYS A 258 25.64 -18.98 29.81
N GLY A 259 26.16 -18.25 28.82
CA GLY A 259 26.79 -16.97 29.10
C GLY A 259 27.58 -16.43 27.92
N ILE A 260 28.47 -15.50 28.25
CA ILE A 260 29.30 -14.77 27.29
C ILE A 260 30.34 -15.71 26.66
N ASP A 261 30.79 -16.74 27.38
CA ASP A 261 31.75 -17.73 26.89
C ASP A 261 31.26 -18.46 25.62
N SER A 262 29.95 -18.70 25.52
CA SER A 262 29.36 -19.30 24.32
C SER A 262 29.51 -18.40 23.10
N THR A 263 29.46 -17.07 23.30
CA THR A 263 29.70 -16.09 22.24
C THR A 263 31.15 -16.08 21.81
N VAL A 264 32.09 -16.10 22.77
CA VAL A 264 33.53 -16.16 22.45
C VAL A 264 33.83 -17.41 21.63
N ARG A 265 33.35 -18.58 22.06
CA ARG A 265 33.52 -19.84 21.32
C ARG A 265 32.91 -19.80 19.92
N TYR A 266 31.74 -19.16 19.76
CA TYR A 266 31.08 -19.05 18.47
C TYR A 266 31.87 -18.19 17.48
N PHE A 267 32.50 -17.11 17.96
CA PHE A 267 33.32 -16.22 17.13
C PHE A 267 34.80 -16.63 17.07
N GLN A 268 35.20 -17.69 17.76
CA GLN A 268 36.58 -18.17 17.80
C GLN A 268 37.19 -18.39 16.40
N PRO A 269 36.50 -19.02 15.42
CA PRO A 269 37.06 -19.18 14.07
C PRO A 269 37.37 -17.84 13.40
N LEU A 270 36.48 -16.86 13.59
CA LEU A 270 36.69 -15.51 13.07
C LEU A 270 37.91 -14.83 13.73
N VAL A 271 38.14 -15.06 15.02
CA VAL A 271 39.30 -14.49 15.73
C VAL A 271 40.61 -15.13 15.26
N GLU A 272 40.62 -16.44 15.03
CA GLU A 272 41.80 -17.18 14.57
C GLU A 272 42.21 -16.76 13.15
N GLU A 273 41.24 -16.67 12.25
CA GLU A 273 41.48 -16.29 10.85
C GLU A 273 41.71 -14.78 10.65
N ALA A 274 41.05 -13.93 11.45
CA ALA A 274 41.13 -12.48 11.35
C ALA A 274 42.09 -11.84 12.37
N SER A 275 43.00 -12.61 12.97
CA SER A 275 43.84 -12.18 14.11
C SER A 275 44.63 -10.88 13.87
N ASN A 276 44.93 -10.56 12.60
CA ASN A 276 45.65 -9.34 12.21
C ASN A 276 44.75 -8.22 11.63
N GLU A 277 43.46 -8.46 11.44
CA GLU A 277 42.55 -7.45 10.90
C GLU A 277 41.97 -6.55 11.99
N THR A 278 42.00 -5.24 11.75
CA THR A 278 41.34 -4.27 12.63
C THR A 278 39.87 -4.12 12.23
N VAL A 279 38.96 -4.40 13.16
CA VAL A 279 37.52 -4.21 12.93
C VAL A 279 37.12 -2.75 13.20
N VAL A 280 36.77 -2.03 12.14
CA VAL A 280 36.25 -0.65 12.23
C VAL A 280 34.72 -0.68 12.25
N TYR A 281 34.10 0.00 13.21
CA TYR A 281 32.65 0.13 13.29
C TYR A 281 32.23 1.54 13.71
N SER A 282 31.07 1.97 13.24
CA SER A 282 30.45 3.21 13.70
C SER A 282 29.75 2.98 15.04
N LYS A 283 29.85 3.96 15.94
CA LYS A 283 29.15 3.96 17.24
C LYS A 283 28.23 5.17 17.31
N TRP A 284 27.02 4.93 17.78
CA TRP A 284 26.07 5.97 18.15
C TRP A 284 26.33 6.41 19.58
N GLU A 285 26.58 7.70 19.79
CA GLU A 285 26.82 8.26 21.12
C GLU A 285 26.23 9.66 21.26
N ARG A 286 25.87 10.01 22.50
CA ARG A 286 25.38 11.34 22.84
C ARG A 286 26.54 12.30 23.00
N VAL A 287 26.72 13.18 22.03
CA VAL A 287 27.73 14.24 22.09
C VAL A 287 27.14 15.47 22.78
N LYS A 288 27.72 15.88 23.92
CA LYS A 288 27.40 17.19 24.52
C LYS A 288 28.01 18.29 23.65
N LYS A 289 27.17 19.06 22.96
CA LYS A 289 27.64 20.27 22.25
C LYS A 289 27.85 21.38 23.25
N ILE A 290 29.10 21.74 23.51
CA ILE A 290 29.43 22.98 24.24
C ILE A 290 29.25 24.12 23.24
N TYR A 291 28.16 24.88 23.40
CA TYR A 291 28.02 26.14 22.68
C TYR A 291 28.98 27.14 23.32
N LYS A 292 30.05 27.50 22.61
CA LYS A 292 30.76 28.74 22.93
C LYS A 292 29.82 29.87 22.53
N GLY A 293 29.23 30.55 23.52
CA GLY A 293 28.40 31.73 23.29
C GLY A 293 29.16 32.73 22.42
N LYS A 294 28.43 33.40 21.52
CA LYS A 294 28.94 34.56 20.79
C LYS A 294 28.98 35.76 21.72
#